data_AF-A0A4Q7TG56-F1
#
_entry.id   AF-A0A4Q7TG56-F1
#
_cell.length_a   1.000
_cell.length_b   1.000
_cell.length_c   1.000
_cell.angle_alpha   90.00
_cell.angle_beta   90.00
_cell.angle_gamma   90.00
#
_symmetry.space_group_name_H-M   'P 1'
#
loop_
_entity.id
_entity.type
_entity.pdbx_description
1 polymer ?
#
loop_
_entity_poly.entity_id
_entity_poly.type
_entity_poly.pdbx_seq_one_letter_code
_entity_poly.pdbx_strand_id
1 'polypeptide(L)'
;MAEEEKKAPAKKAPAASKPAAEKKPAAAKTTAAKKAPAKSTAAKASSAKSDSAEKAPAAKAPAKKAPAKKAESTDAARPQVLKVHHLRPAAGAKKDRTRVGRGEGSKGKTAGRGTKGTKARNTVRPGFQGGQLNFVMRAPKLRGFTNPFRVEYQVVNLAKLAELYPKGGDVTVSDLVAKGAVRKNEKVKVLGNGDIAVKLNVTVDKVSRSAEQKIVAAGGSIQ
;
A
#
# COMPACT_ATOMS: atom_id res chain seq x y z
N MET A 1 61.01 5.69 -54.84
CA MET A 1 60.38 4.93 -53.74
C MET A 1 59.49 5.90 -52.96
N ALA A 2 58.50 6.53 -53.59
CA ALA A 2 57.25 5.95 -54.08
C ALA A 2 56.20 5.91 -52.95
N GLU A 3 55.33 6.92 -52.94
CA GLU A 3 54.12 6.96 -52.11
C GLU A 3 53.06 5.99 -52.67
N GLU A 4 52.18 5.47 -51.82
CA GLU A 4 51.10 4.55 -52.23
C GLU A 4 49.71 5.14 -51.91
N GLU A 5 48.74 4.90 -52.80
CA GLU A 5 47.49 5.64 -52.86
C GLU A 5 46.37 5.15 -51.92
N LYS A 6 45.38 6.03 -51.73
CA LYS A 6 44.15 5.78 -50.96
C LYS A 6 43.27 4.73 -51.66
N LYS A 7 42.75 3.75 -50.90
CA LYS A 7 41.71 2.83 -51.38
C LYS A 7 40.48 2.82 -50.47
N ALA A 8 39.34 3.28 -50.98
CA ALA A 8 38.05 3.24 -50.28
C ALA A 8 37.23 1.99 -50.68
N PRO A 9 36.57 1.28 -49.73
CA PRO A 9 35.66 0.18 -50.04
C PRO A 9 34.24 0.66 -50.41
N ALA A 10 33.56 -0.10 -51.25
CA ALA A 10 32.29 0.31 -51.88
C ALA A 10 31.02 0.01 -51.05
N LYS A 11 29.93 0.72 -51.38
CA LYS A 11 28.58 0.51 -50.83
C LYS A 11 27.97 -0.81 -51.36
N LYS A 12 27.18 -1.50 -50.53
CA LYS A 12 26.32 -2.62 -50.95
C LYS A 12 24.84 -2.31 -50.69
N ALA A 13 23.98 -2.57 -51.67
CA ALA A 13 22.53 -2.31 -51.60
C ALA A 13 21.77 -3.46 -50.92
N PRO A 14 20.56 -3.21 -50.36
CA PRO A 14 19.74 -4.21 -49.68
C PRO A 14 18.91 -5.07 -50.67
N ALA A 15 18.48 -6.26 -50.24
CA ALA A 15 17.71 -7.19 -51.07
C ALA A 15 16.44 -7.72 -50.38
N ALA A 16 15.31 -7.45 -51.04
CA ALA A 16 14.04 -8.20 -51.12
C ALA A 16 13.41 -8.92 -49.89
N SER A 17 12.11 -8.66 -49.70
CA SER A 17 11.17 -9.44 -48.89
C SER A 17 10.27 -10.35 -49.75
N LYS A 18 9.76 -11.46 -49.18
CA LYS A 18 8.58 -12.24 -49.65
C LYS A 18 8.11 -13.29 -48.59
N PRO A 19 6.93 -13.96 -48.69
CA PRO A 19 5.83 -13.65 -47.76
C PRO A 19 5.20 -14.88 -47.04
N ALA A 20 3.97 -14.71 -46.53
CA ALA A 20 3.24 -15.65 -45.66
C ALA A 20 2.36 -16.71 -46.37
N ALA A 21 1.82 -17.67 -45.60
CA ALA A 21 0.86 -18.72 -46.00
C ALA A 21 -0.11 -19.11 -44.83
N GLU A 22 -1.14 -19.93 -45.09
CA GLU A 22 -2.29 -20.24 -44.20
C GLU A 22 -2.69 -21.76 -44.25
N LYS A 23 -3.86 -22.35 -43.84
CA LYS A 23 -5.20 -21.83 -43.47
C LYS A 23 -6.15 -22.84 -42.72
N LYS A 24 -6.30 -22.72 -41.37
CA LYS A 24 -7.49 -23.20 -40.58
C LYS A 24 -7.79 -24.75 -40.63
N PRO A 25 -8.92 -25.31 -40.09
CA PRO A 25 -9.54 -25.20 -38.75
C PRO A 25 -10.06 -26.57 -38.14
N ALA A 26 -10.97 -26.50 -37.14
CA ALA A 26 -11.88 -27.54 -36.58
C ALA A 26 -11.32 -28.46 -35.45
N ALA A 27 -12.12 -29.06 -34.54
CA ALA A 27 -13.59 -29.18 -34.40
C ALA A 27 -14.11 -28.94 -32.94
N ALA A 28 -15.38 -29.26 -32.59
CA ALA A 28 -16.03 -28.87 -31.32
C ALA A 28 -17.18 -29.81 -30.82
N LYS A 29 -17.73 -29.53 -29.61
CA LYS A 29 -18.82 -30.21 -28.84
C LYS A 29 -18.38 -31.49 -28.09
N THR A 30 -19.03 -32.00 -27.02
CA THR A 30 -20.26 -31.67 -26.24
C THR A 30 -19.94 -31.40 -24.74
N THR A 31 -20.77 -30.98 -23.77
CA THR A 31 -22.20 -30.56 -23.62
C THR A 31 -23.30 -31.53 -23.10
N ALA A 32 -23.19 -32.13 -21.90
CA ALA A 32 -24.33 -32.63 -21.06
C ALA A 32 -23.88 -33.11 -19.64
N ALA A 33 -24.78 -33.45 -18.69
CA ALA A 33 -25.66 -32.59 -17.85
C ALA A 33 -26.43 -33.44 -16.80
N LYS A 34 -26.64 -32.92 -15.57
CA LYS A 34 -27.52 -33.45 -14.47
C LYS A 34 -27.27 -34.89 -13.95
N LYS A 35 -27.22 -35.06 -12.62
CA LYS A 35 -28.33 -35.63 -11.79
C LYS A 35 -27.99 -35.61 -10.29
N ALA A 36 -28.89 -35.07 -9.48
CA ALA A 36 -29.00 -35.38 -8.04
C ALA A 36 -30.25 -36.26 -7.84
N PRO A 37 -30.38 -37.00 -6.71
CA PRO A 37 -31.39 -36.56 -5.73
C PRO A 37 -31.14 -36.94 -4.24
N ALA A 38 -31.93 -36.28 -3.38
CA ALA A 38 -32.57 -36.79 -2.16
C ALA A 38 -31.74 -37.46 -1.02
N LYS A 39 -31.47 -36.66 0.02
CA LYS A 39 -32.21 -36.67 1.30
C LYS A 39 -32.57 -38.03 1.94
N SER A 40 -31.97 -38.32 3.09
CA SER A 40 -32.62 -39.05 4.19
C SER A 40 -32.24 -38.44 5.55
N THR A 41 -33.13 -38.60 6.54
CA THR A 41 -33.00 -38.03 7.89
C THR A 41 -33.47 -39.06 8.91
N ALA A 42 -32.68 -39.31 9.97
CA ALA A 42 -33.07 -40.20 11.06
C ALA A 42 -32.48 -39.70 12.40
N ALA A 43 -33.31 -39.62 13.44
CA ALA A 43 -32.90 -39.24 14.79
C ALA A 43 -33.76 -39.95 15.86
N LYS A 44 -33.14 -40.87 16.60
CA LYS A 44 -33.58 -41.54 17.85
C LYS A 44 -32.40 -42.43 18.29
N ALA A 45 -32.18 -42.81 19.54
CA ALA A 45 -32.82 -42.54 20.84
C ALA A 45 -31.65 -42.34 21.84
N SER A 46 -31.66 -41.48 22.87
CA SER A 46 -32.61 -41.31 23.98
C SER A 46 -32.80 -42.55 24.87
N SER A 47 -31.88 -42.75 25.81
CA SER A 47 -32.09 -43.52 27.05
C SER A 47 -31.92 -42.59 28.26
N ALA A 48 -32.70 -42.80 29.32
CA ALA A 48 -32.71 -41.99 30.54
C ALA A 48 -33.26 -42.80 31.73
N LYS A 49 -33.07 -42.26 32.95
CA LYS A 49 -33.18 -42.88 34.30
C LYS A 49 -31.85 -43.47 34.81
N SER A 50 -31.45 -43.33 36.09
CA SER A 50 -31.92 -42.46 37.19
C SER A 50 -30.88 -42.51 38.36
N ASP A 51 -31.00 -41.85 39.53
CA ASP A 51 -32.05 -41.01 40.12
C ASP A 51 -31.52 -40.01 41.20
N SER A 52 -32.41 -39.14 41.68
CA SER A 52 -32.54 -38.50 43.01
C SER A 52 -31.35 -38.30 43.98
N ALA A 53 -31.18 -37.05 44.46
CA ALA A 53 -31.46 -36.66 45.86
C ALA A 53 -31.30 -35.15 46.09
N GLU A 54 -32.24 -34.51 46.80
CA GLU A 54 -32.22 -33.07 47.15
C GLU A 54 -32.46 -32.88 48.65
N LYS A 55 -31.61 -32.08 49.33
CA LYS A 55 -31.98 -31.44 50.62
C LYS A 55 -31.08 -30.26 51.01
N ALA A 56 -31.71 -29.17 51.43
CA ALA A 56 -31.15 -28.08 52.26
C ALA A 56 -31.96 -28.05 53.61
N PRO A 57 -31.59 -27.30 54.69
CA PRO A 57 -31.41 -25.83 54.66
C PRO A 57 -30.42 -25.19 55.68
N ALA A 58 -30.25 -23.86 55.57
CA ALA A 58 -29.82 -22.89 56.61
C ALA A 58 -28.37 -23.01 57.20
N ALA A 59 -27.69 -21.94 57.67
CA ALA A 59 -28.13 -20.58 58.03
C ALA A 59 -27.00 -19.50 57.91
N LYS A 60 -27.40 -18.22 58.05
CA LYS A 60 -26.61 -16.99 58.36
C LYS A 60 -25.44 -16.57 57.43
N ALA A 61 -25.61 -15.37 56.85
CA ALA A 61 -24.51 -14.51 56.40
C ALA A 61 -23.91 -13.71 57.59
N PRO A 62 -22.81 -12.97 57.36
CA PRO A 62 -22.94 -11.51 57.52
C PRO A 62 -22.26 -10.64 56.44
N ALA A 63 -22.82 -9.44 56.28
CA ALA A 63 -22.21 -8.17 55.86
C ALA A 63 -21.22 -8.11 54.67
N LYS A 64 -21.68 -7.44 53.60
CA LYS A 64 -20.83 -6.87 52.54
C LYS A 64 -19.83 -5.86 53.12
N LYS A 65 -18.59 -5.81 52.60
CA LYS A 65 -17.72 -4.62 52.70
C LYS A 65 -17.31 -4.18 51.30
N ALA A 66 -18.09 -3.28 50.72
CA ALA A 66 -17.77 -2.67 49.42
C ALA A 66 -16.57 -1.71 49.56
N PRO A 67 -15.68 -1.60 48.56
CA PRO A 67 -14.58 -0.64 48.61
C PRO A 67 -15.11 0.79 48.55
N ALA A 68 -14.51 1.67 49.34
CA ALA A 68 -14.92 3.08 49.41
C ALA A 68 -14.75 3.77 48.05
N LYS A 69 -15.75 4.56 47.64
CA LYS A 69 -15.59 5.50 46.53
C LYS A 69 -14.50 6.50 46.90
N LYS A 70 -13.49 6.64 46.04
CA LYS A 70 -12.43 7.64 46.20
C LYS A 70 -13.06 9.02 45.94
N ALA A 71 -13.00 9.92 46.91
CA ALA A 71 -13.52 11.27 46.75
C ALA A 71 -12.75 12.03 45.66
N GLU A 72 -13.47 12.80 44.84
CA GLU A 72 -12.87 13.71 43.87
C GLU A 72 -12.46 14.98 44.60
N SER A 73 -11.15 15.16 44.82
CA SER A 73 -10.61 16.35 45.47
C SER A 73 -10.64 17.55 44.51
N THR A 74 -11.63 18.42 44.69
CA THR A 74 -11.77 19.69 43.97
C THR A 74 -10.71 20.70 44.44
N ASP A 75 -9.50 20.61 43.87
CA ASP A 75 -8.44 21.61 44.07
C ASP A 75 -8.52 22.66 42.95
N ALA A 76 -9.04 23.84 43.29
CA ALA A 76 -9.38 24.88 42.32
C ALA A 76 -8.42 26.08 42.37
N ALA A 77 -8.14 26.63 41.18
CA ALA A 77 -7.55 27.96 40.99
C ALA A 77 -6.20 28.26 41.68
N ARG A 78 -5.11 27.73 41.11
CA ARG A 78 -3.83 28.46 41.05
C ARG A 78 -3.53 28.85 39.60
N PRO A 79 -3.02 30.06 39.32
CA PRO A 79 -2.75 30.52 37.95
C PRO A 79 -1.71 29.62 37.28
N GLN A 80 -2.03 29.18 36.05
CA GLN A 80 -1.36 28.02 35.44
C GLN A 80 -0.02 28.34 34.78
N VAL A 81 1.02 28.52 35.58
CA VAL A 81 2.39 28.25 35.11
C VAL A 81 2.49 26.76 34.80
N LEU A 82 2.74 26.41 33.53
CA LEU A 82 2.95 25.02 33.11
C LEU A 82 4.24 24.47 33.72
N LYS A 83 4.09 23.51 34.65
CA LYS A 83 5.19 22.78 35.28
C LYS A 83 5.29 21.38 34.68
N VAL A 84 6.47 20.76 34.76
CA VAL A 84 6.75 19.43 34.17
C VAL A 84 5.70 18.37 34.57
N HIS A 85 5.23 18.40 35.83
CA HIS A 85 4.22 17.47 36.33
C HIS A 85 2.78 17.74 35.86
N HIS A 86 2.49 18.86 35.17
CA HIS A 86 1.19 19.11 34.51
C HIS A 86 1.10 18.40 33.14
N LEU A 87 2.24 18.09 32.50
CA LEU A 87 2.26 17.50 31.16
C LEU A 87 1.66 16.08 31.17
N ARG A 88 0.68 15.84 30.29
CA ARG A 88 0.05 14.53 30.06
C ARG A 88 -0.01 14.25 28.56
N PRO A 89 0.13 12.98 28.12
CA PRO A 89 -0.12 12.63 26.73
C PRO A 89 -1.59 12.84 26.38
N ALA A 90 -1.88 13.19 25.14
CA ALA A 90 -3.25 13.22 24.63
C ALA A 90 -3.93 11.85 24.78
N ALA A 91 -5.26 11.84 24.94
CA ALA A 91 -6.04 10.61 25.13
C ALA A 91 -5.75 9.60 23.99
N GLY A 92 -5.39 8.37 24.36
CA GLY A 92 -5.03 7.31 23.42
C GLY A 92 -3.62 7.38 22.79
N ALA A 93 -2.88 8.49 22.96
CA ALA A 93 -1.53 8.64 22.38
C ALA A 93 -0.46 7.71 22.99
N LYS A 94 -0.77 7.08 24.13
CA LYS A 94 -0.04 5.93 24.69
C LYS A 94 -1.05 4.83 24.99
N LYS A 95 -0.70 3.59 24.66
CA LYS A 95 -1.48 2.37 24.93
C LYS A 95 -0.59 1.34 25.61
N ASP A 96 -1.11 0.71 26.66
CA ASP A 96 -0.33 -0.23 27.45
C ASP A 96 0.04 -1.49 26.66
N ARG A 97 1.32 -1.86 26.73
CA ARG A 97 1.85 -3.05 26.08
C ARG A 97 1.46 -4.30 26.87
N THR A 98 0.60 -5.14 26.29
CA THR A 98 0.23 -6.45 26.85
C THR A 98 1.48 -7.31 27.12
N ARG A 99 1.81 -7.52 28.39
CA ARG A 99 2.93 -8.39 28.81
C ARG A 99 2.46 -9.84 28.80
N VAL A 100 2.81 -10.57 27.74
CA VAL A 100 2.48 -11.99 27.58
C VAL A 100 3.26 -12.87 28.58
N GLY A 101 2.71 -14.04 28.92
CA GLY A 101 3.30 -14.94 29.89
C GLY A 101 3.38 -14.35 31.30
N ARG A 102 2.33 -13.66 31.77
CA ARG A 102 2.24 -13.05 33.10
C ARG A 102 0.84 -13.25 33.69
N GLY A 103 0.63 -14.39 34.34
CA GLY A 103 -0.68 -14.80 34.89
C GLY A 103 -1.71 -15.20 33.80
N GLU A 104 -2.81 -15.82 34.24
CA GLU A 104 -3.85 -16.33 33.33
C GLU A 104 -4.84 -15.25 32.85
N GLY A 105 -5.00 -14.15 33.60
CA GLY A 105 -5.77 -12.97 33.16
C GLY A 105 -5.07 -12.11 32.10
N SER A 106 -3.84 -12.47 31.70
CA SER A 106 -3.15 -11.94 30.52
C SER A 106 -3.14 -13.02 29.42
N LYS A 107 -2.28 -12.87 28.40
CA LYS A 107 -1.92 -14.00 27.52
C LYS A 107 -1.01 -14.96 28.29
N GLY A 108 -1.57 -15.69 29.26
CA GLY A 108 -0.88 -16.67 30.10
C GLY A 108 -0.48 -17.94 29.36
N LYS A 109 0.17 -18.87 30.09
CA LYS A 109 0.52 -20.26 29.73
C LYS A 109 1.22 -20.47 28.37
N THR A 110 0.52 -20.25 27.26
CA THR A 110 1.01 -20.40 25.88
C THR A 110 1.50 -19.10 25.26
N ALA A 111 1.34 -17.95 25.92
CA ALA A 111 1.61 -16.61 25.39
C ALA A 111 0.88 -16.26 24.08
N GLY A 112 -0.17 -17.01 23.73
CA GLY A 112 -0.90 -16.88 22.46
C GLY A 112 -0.31 -17.70 21.30
N ARG A 113 0.66 -18.59 21.53
CA ARG A 113 1.25 -19.47 20.50
C ARG A 113 0.57 -20.83 20.30
N GLY A 114 -0.46 -21.15 21.09
CA GLY A 114 -1.08 -22.48 21.10
C GLY A 114 -0.27 -23.52 21.88
N THR A 115 -0.59 -24.81 21.72
CA THR A 115 -0.11 -25.88 22.61
C THR A 115 1.20 -26.55 22.16
N LYS A 116 1.26 -27.07 20.93
CA LYS A 116 2.37 -27.87 20.38
C LYS A 116 2.61 -27.53 18.90
N GLY A 117 3.65 -28.12 18.30
CA GLY A 117 4.00 -27.94 16.89
C GLY A 117 5.01 -26.81 16.63
N THR A 118 5.38 -26.61 15.37
CA THR A 118 6.48 -25.71 14.99
C THR A 118 6.26 -24.28 15.44
N LYS A 119 5.06 -23.72 15.22
CA LYS A 119 4.70 -22.33 15.60
C LYS A 119 4.66 -22.07 17.11
N ALA A 120 4.55 -23.13 17.94
CA ALA A 120 4.64 -23.00 19.40
C ALA A 120 6.09 -22.75 19.83
N ARG A 121 7.02 -23.52 19.26
CA ARG A 121 8.46 -23.49 19.60
C ARG A 121 9.18 -22.35 18.88
N ASN A 122 9.11 -22.34 17.55
CA ASN A 122 9.87 -21.48 16.64
C ASN A 122 8.97 -20.69 15.68
N THR A 123 9.55 -19.78 14.91
CA THR A 123 8.86 -19.05 13.82
C THR A 123 9.07 -19.76 12.49
N VAL A 124 8.03 -19.81 11.64
CA VAL A 124 8.13 -20.35 10.27
C VAL A 124 8.49 -19.20 9.31
N ARG A 125 9.42 -19.44 8.37
CA ARG A 125 9.86 -18.42 7.39
C ARG A 125 8.68 -17.89 6.55
N PRO A 126 8.52 -16.57 6.37
CA PRO A 126 7.53 -16.00 5.46
C PRO A 126 7.67 -16.56 4.04
N GLY A 127 6.54 -16.89 3.40
CA GLY A 127 6.48 -17.43 2.05
C GLY A 127 6.56 -18.96 1.93
N PHE A 128 6.87 -19.71 2.99
CA PHE A 128 6.86 -21.18 2.98
C PHE A 128 5.43 -21.74 2.94
N GLN A 129 5.11 -22.52 1.91
CA GLN A 129 3.77 -23.09 1.67
C GLN A 129 3.65 -24.58 2.02
N GLY A 130 4.17 -24.98 3.19
CA GLY A 130 3.95 -26.33 3.75
C GLY A 130 4.60 -27.49 2.99
N GLY A 131 5.58 -27.21 2.12
CA GLY A 131 6.24 -28.19 1.25
C GLY A 131 5.81 -28.08 -0.22
N GLN A 132 4.71 -27.41 -0.54
CA GLN A 132 4.37 -27.08 -1.92
C GLN A 132 5.29 -25.98 -2.47
N LEU A 133 5.52 -25.96 -3.79
CA LEU A 133 6.27 -24.88 -4.47
C LEU A 133 5.72 -23.50 -4.07
N ASN A 134 6.57 -22.61 -3.57
CA ASN A 134 6.14 -21.30 -3.09
C ASN A 134 5.58 -20.45 -4.26
N PHE A 135 4.57 -19.61 -4.01
CA PHE A 135 3.92 -18.78 -5.03
C PHE A 135 4.89 -17.97 -5.92
N VAL A 136 5.94 -17.40 -5.31
CA VAL A 136 7.02 -16.64 -6.00
C VAL A 136 7.80 -17.49 -7.02
N MET A 137 7.74 -18.82 -6.91
CA MET A 137 8.36 -19.76 -7.85
C MET A 137 7.38 -20.30 -8.91
N ARG A 138 6.06 -20.11 -8.72
CA ARG A 138 5.03 -20.51 -9.70
C ARG A 138 4.71 -19.38 -10.68
N ALA A 139 4.72 -18.14 -10.21
CA ALA A 139 4.55 -16.98 -11.07
C ALA A 139 5.77 -16.81 -11.99
N PRO A 140 5.60 -16.53 -13.29
CA PRO A 140 6.71 -16.15 -14.15
C PRO A 140 7.33 -14.83 -13.67
N LYS A 141 8.64 -14.67 -13.84
CA LYS A 141 9.32 -13.40 -13.56
C LYS A 141 8.73 -12.30 -14.45
N LEU A 142 8.62 -11.08 -13.90
CA LEU A 142 8.26 -9.90 -14.68
C LEU A 142 9.26 -9.70 -15.83
N ARG A 143 8.76 -9.27 -16.99
CA ARG A 143 9.55 -9.13 -18.23
C ARG A 143 10.34 -7.82 -18.26
N GLY A 144 11.44 -7.82 -19.00
CA GLY A 144 12.32 -6.66 -19.17
C GLY A 144 13.42 -6.55 -18.10
N PHE A 145 14.02 -5.38 -18.02
CA PHE A 145 15.07 -5.03 -17.06
C PHE A 145 14.92 -3.57 -16.63
N THR A 146 15.42 -3.22 -15.45
CA THR A 146 15.50 -1.81 -15.02
C THR A 146 16.71 -1.18 -15.69
N ASN A 147 16.51 -0.22 -16.58
CA ASN A 147 17.61 0.54 -17.21
C ASN A 147 18.24 1.51 -16.18
N PRO A 148 19.52 1.36 -15.79
CA PRO A 148 20.18 2.26 -14.84
C PRO A 148 20.32 3.70 -15.35
N PHE A 149 20.34 3.88 -16.68
CA PHE A 149 20.50 5.18 -17.33
C PHE A 149 19.14 5.83 -17.66
N ARG A 150 18.04 5.39 -17.04
CA ARG A 150 16.73 6.01 -17.20
C ARG A 150 16.75 7.41 -16.56
N VAL A 151 16.72 8.45 -17.39
CA VAL A 151 16.48 9.82 -16.92
C VAL A 151 15.03 9.95 -16.49
N GLU A 152 14.80 9.95 -15.18
CA GLU A 152 13.49 10.20 -14.59
C GLU A 152 13.20 11.71 -14.51
N TYR A 153 11.94 12.08 -14.63
CA TYR A 153 11.48 13.48 -14.55
C TYR A 153 10.33 13.57 -13.55
N GLN A 154 10.42 14.50 -12.60
CA GLN A 154 9.32 14.87 -11.73
C GLN A 154 8.29 15.68 -12.51
N VAL A 155 7.02 15.32 -12.40
CA VAL A 155 5.95 15.87 -13.23
C VAL A 155 5.16 16.98 -12.53
N VAL A 156 4.91 18.08 -13.24
CA VAL A 156 4.06 19.19 -12.81
C VAL A 156 2.94 19.38 -13.82
N ASN A 157 1.68 19.36 -13.36
CA ASN A 157 0.50 19.57 -14.20
C ASN A 157 0.14 21.06 -14.27
N LEU A 158 -0.41 21.52 -15.40
CA LEU A 158 -0.87 22.90 -15.58
C LEU A 158 -1.87 23.36 -14.50
N ALA A 159 -2.77 22.49 -14.05
CA ALA A 159 -3.69 22.79 -12.93
C ALA A 159 -2.96 23.29 -11.67
N LYS A 160 -1.85 22.65 -11.30
CA LYS A 160 -1.03 23.08 -10.14
C LYS A 160 -0.28 24.38 -10.40
N LEU A 161 0.05 24.69 -11.65
CA LEU A 161 0.66 25.98 -12.00
C LEU A 161 -0.37 27.12 -11.86
N ALA A 162 -1.63 26.90 -12.25
CA ALA A 162 -2.71 27.86 -12.02
C ALA A 162 -2.95 28.14 -10.53
N GLU A 163 -2.98 27.09 -9.69
CA GLU A 163 -3.08 27.20 -8.23
C GLU A 163 -1.91 27.98 -7.60
N LEU A 164 -0.68 27.74 -8.08
CA LEU A 164 0.54 28.31 -7.51
C LEU A 164 0.94 29.69 -8.07
N TYR A 165 0.38 30.08 -9.22
CA TYR A 165 0.67 31.34 -9.91
C TYR A 165 -0.63 32.04 -10.38
N PRO A 166 -1.58 32.37 -9.46
CA PRO A 166 -2.85 33.01 -9.84
C PRO A 166 -2.68 34.43 -10.42
N LYS A 167 -1.53 35.07 -10.20
CA LYS A 167 -1.14 36.37 -10.81
C LYS A 167 -0.24 36.22 -12.04
N GLY A 168 0.13 35.00 -12.42
CA GLY A 168 1.11 34.71 -13.47
C GLY A 168 2.56 34.96 -13.05
N GLY A 169 3.43 35.11 -14.04
CA GLY A 169 4.86 35.38 -13.88
C GLY A 169 5.76 34.22 -14.30
N ASP A 170 7.02 34.29 -13.89
CA ASP A 170 8.06 33.34 -14.26
C ASP A 170 8.01 32.08 -13.40
N VAL A 171 8.29 30.93 -14.02
CA VAL A 171 8.18 29.59 -13.44
C VAL A 171 9.49 28.85 -13.69
N THR A 172 10.52 29.15 -12.90
CA THR A 172 11.79 28.42 -12.94
C THR A 172 11.74 27.17 -12.06
N VAL A 173 12.68 26.24 -12.27
CA VAL A 173 12.87 25.07 -11.39
C VAL A 173 13.11 25.51 -9.93
N SER A 174 13.81 26.61 -9.70
CA SER A 174 14.03 27.23 -8.38
C SER A 174 12.72 27.64 -7.71
N ASP A 175 11.81 28.28 -8.44
CA ASP A 175 10.53 28.76 -7.89
C ASP A 175 9.57 27.60 -7.62
N LEU A 176 9.57 26.58 -8.48
CA LEU A 176 8.83 25.33 -8.26
C LEU A 176 9.31 24.58 -7.02
N VAL A 177 10.61 24.63 -6.71
CA VAL A 177 11.17 24.11 -5.45
C VAL A 177 10.78 24.99 -4.26
N ALA A 178 10.87 26.32 -4.38
CA ALA A 178 10.52 27.26 -3.32
C ALA A 178 9.03 27.16 -2.93
N LYS A 179 8.15 26.96 -3.91
CA LYS A 179 6.71 26.71 -3.71
C LYS A 179 6.35 25.25 -3.36
N GLY A 180 7.34 24.37 -3.20
CA GLY A 180 7.14 22.97 -2.81
C GLY A 180 6.45 22.07 -3.86
N ALA A 181 6.35 22.52 -5.12
CA ALA A 181 5.78 21.74 -6.21
C ALA A 181 6.73 20.63 -6.71
N VAL A 182 8.04 20.87 -6.56
CA VAL A 182 9.15 20.07 -7.09
C VAL A 182 10.19 19.85 -5.98
N ARG A 183 10.92 18.74 -6.04
CA ARG A 183 12.02 18.41 -5.12
C ARG A 183 13.34 19.01 -5.61
N LYS A 184 14.24 19.30 -4.67
CA LYS A 184 15.60 19.76 -4.99
C LYS A 184 16.34 18.69 -5.81
N ASN A 185 17.00 19.14 -6.88
CA ASN A 185 17.88 18.34 -7.75
C ASN A 185 17.19 17.22 -8.58
N GLU A 186 15.86 17.20 -8.68
CA GLU A 186 15.14 16.34 -9.64
C GLU A 186 14.82 17.13 -10.92
N LYS A 187 14.92 16.49 -12.11
CA LYS A 187 14.61 17.11 -13.40
C LYS A 187 13.10 17.29 -13.58
N VAL A 188 12.68 18.39 -14.20
CA VAL A 188 11.24 18.77 -14.25
C VAL A 188 10.64 18.49 -15.63
N LYS A 189 9.43 17.92 -15.65
CA LYS A 189 8.59 17.89 -16.85
C LYS A 189 7.19 18.48 -16.61
N VAL A 190 6.82 19.47 -17.42
CA VAL A 190 5.48 20.08 -17.39
C VAL A 190 4.50 19.33 -18.32
N LEU A 191 3.30 19.01 -17.81
CA LEU A 191 2.27 18.20 -18.46
C LEU A 191 0.94 18.94 -18.62
N GLY A 192 0.29 18.80 -19.79
CA GLY A 192 -0.90 19.54 -20.23
C GLY A 192 -2.23 19.28 -19.50
N ASN A 193 -2.20 18.75 -18.28
CA ASN A 193 -3.40 18.40 -17.51
C ASN A 193 -3.93 19.62 -16.75
N GLY A 194 -5.21 19.95 -16.96
CA GLY A 194 -5.82 21.21 -16.56
C GLY A 194 -5.62 22.32 -17.59
N ASP A 195 -6.18 23.48 -17.30
CA ASP A 195 -6.22 24.65 -18.18
C ASP A 195 -5.64 25.87 -17.48
N ILE A 196 -5.15 26.83 -18.27
CA ILE A 196 -4.48 28.03 -17.78
C ILE A 196 -5.06 29.24 -18.53
N ALA A 197 -5.61 30.18 -17.77
CA ALA A 197 -6.04 31.49 -18.26
C ALA A 197 -5.01 32.60 -17.97
N VAL A 198 -3.82 32.22 -17.48
CA VAL A 198 -2.84 33.11 -16.85
C VAL A 198 -1.51 33.02 -17.58
N LYS A 199 -0.91 34.16 -17.92
CA LYS A 199 0.39 34.20 -18.60
C LYS A 199 1.50 33.69 -17.68
N LEU A 200 2.20 32.64 -18.13
CA LEU A 200 3.39 32.08 -17.48
C LEU A 200 4.58 32.07 -18.44
N ASN A 201 5.78 32.33 -17.92
CA ASN A 201 7.04 32.06 -18.61
C ASN A 201 7.67 30.84 -17.96
N VAL A 202 7.81 29.72 -18.66
CA VAL A 202 8.14 28.42 -18.07
C VAL A 202 9.53 27.97 -18.48
N THR A 203 10.46 27.87 -17.53
CA THR A 203 11.87 27.49 -17.75
C THR A 203 12.17 26.15 -17.06
N VAL A 204 12.16 25.04 -17.82
CA VAL A 204 12.17 23.66 -17.28
C VAL A 204 12.83 22.65 -18.25
N ASP A 205 13.38 21.54 -17.74
CA ASP A 205 14.10 20.56 -18.60
C ASP A 205 13.29 20.06 -19.81
N LYS A 206 11.97 19.83 -19.64
CA LYS A 206 11.05 19.40 -20.70
C LYS A 206 9.62 19.89 -20.47
N VAL A 207 8.91 20.10 -21.58
CA VAL A 207 7.45 20.27 -21.61
C VAL A 207 6.83 19.09 -22.37
N SER A 208 5.50 19.04 -22.44
CA SER A 208 4.75 18.14 -23.32
C SER A 208 3.95 18.94 -24.33
N ARG A 209 3.78 18.44 -25.55
CA ARG A 209 3.06 19.12 -26.64
C ARG A 209 1.70 19.72 -26.25
N SER A 210 0.93 19.03 -25.40
CA SER A 210 -0.36 19.54 -24.90
C SER A 210 -0.24 20.64 -23.84
N ALA A 211 0.88 20.69 -23.09
CA ALA A 211 1.23 21.85 -22.27
C ALA A 211 1.76 23.00 -23.12
N GLU A 212 2.65 22.74 -24.09
CA GLU A 212 3.18 23.75 -25.02
C GLU A 212 2.04 24.53 -25.68
N GLN A 213 1.09 23.82 -26.27
CA GLN A 213 -0.08 24.40 -26.92
C GLN A 213 -0.93 25.28 -25.98
N LYS A 214 -1.17 24.83 -24.73
CA LYS A 214 -1.97 25.57 -23.75
C LYS A 214 -1.24 26.79 -23.17
N ILE A 215 0.06 26.70 -22.91
CA ILE A 215 0.87 27.81 -22.41
C ILE A 215 0.98 28.92 -23.47
N VAL A 216 1.21 28.55 -24.74
CA VAL A 216 1.24 29.51 -25.86
C VAL A 216 -0.15 30.11 -26.12
N ALA A 217 -1.23 29.33 -26.02
CA ALA A 217 -2.60 29.86 -26.11
C ALA A 217 -2.94 30.86 -24.98
N ALA A 218 -2.35 30.70 -23.79
CA ALA A 218 -2.42 31.66 -22.69
C ALA A 218 -1.45 32.86 -22.83
N GLY A 219 -0.80 33.03 -23.99
CA GLY A 219 0.16 34.09 -24.27
C GLY A 219 1.49 33.97 -23.49
N GLY A 220 1.77 32.79 -22.92
CA GLY A 220 2.99 32.47 -22.19
C GLY A 220 4.20 32.15 -23.08
N SER A 221 5.36 31.96 -22.44
CA SER A 221 6.62 31.57 -23.10
C SER A 221 7.23 30.32 -22.47
N ILE A 222 8.12 29.65 -23.19
CA ILE A 222 8.73 28.36 -22.80
C ILE A 222 10.22 28.41 -23.15
N GLN A 223 11.06 27.93 -22.21
CA GLN A 223 12.52 27.83 -22.31
C GLN A 223 13.02 26.50 -21.71
#